data_AF-A0A7C1V7Z9-F1
#
_entry.id   AF-A0A7C1V7Z9-F1
#
_cell.length_a   1.000
_cell.length_b   1.000
_cell.length_c   1.000
_cell.angle_alpha   90.00
_cell.angle_beta   90.00
_cell.angle_gamma   90.00
#
_symmetry.space_group_name_H-M   'P 1'
#
loop_
_entity.id
_entity.type
_entity.pdbx_description
1 polymer ?
#
loop_
_entity_poly.entity_id
_entity_poly.type
_entity_poly.pdbx_seq_one_letter_code
_entity_poly.pdbx_strand_id
1 'polypeptide(L)'
;MDFSIKDLAKIIERDSKDATYKYALLRGTIEIIQEHDNYKIDSSGKISFPLGLLILKWMEYYYPILASHTFIPQKHGDSEQRTIAFRSEFEQVIELYPTTKSADQLKHNLKKA
;
A
#
# COMPACT_ATOMS: atom_id res chain seq x y z
N MET A 1 25.58 -10.81 8.57
CA MET A 1 24.47 -11.76 8.32
C MET A 1 24.16 -11.61 6.85
N ASP A 2 24.44 -12.63 6.04
CA ASP A 2 24.28 -12.54 4.59
C ASP A 2 22.83 -12.91 4.25
N PHE A 3 22.02 -11.90 3.94
CA PHE A 3 20.62 -12.09 3.56
C PHE A 3 20.56 -12.25 2.04
N SER A 4 20.13 -13.43 1.57
CA SER A 4 20.11 -13.73 0.12
C SER A 4 18.74 -13.47 -0.52
N ILE A 5 18.73 -13.28 -1.84
CA ILE A 5 17.49 -13.18 -2.63
C ILE A 5 16.60 -14.42 -2.44
N LYS A 6 17.18 -15.60 -2.20
CA LYS A 6 16.42 -16.83 -1.94
C LYS A 6 15.65 -16.78 -0.62
N ASP A 7 16.23 -16.13 0.38
CA ASP A 7 15.58 -15.95 1.69
C ASP A 7 14.40 -14.98 1.58
N LEU A 8 14.57 -13.90 0.81
CA LEU A 8 13.48 -12.98 0.49
C LEU A 8 12.35 -13.68 -0.27
N ALA A 9 12.68 -14.43 -1.33
CA ALA A 9 11.70 -15.17 -2.12
C ALA A 9 10.91 -16.16 -1.26
N LYS A 10 11.59 -16.87 -0.35
CA LYS A 10 10.97 -17.81 0.58
C LYS A 10 9.99 -17.14 1.56
N ILE A 11 10.31 -15.94 2.04
CA ILE A 11 9.41 -15.15 2.89
C ILE A 11 8.18 -14.72 2.09
N ILE A 12 8.38 -14.22 0.87
CA ILE A 12 7.28 -13.81 -0.01
C ILE A 12 6.39 -15.01 -0.36
N GLU A 13 6.95 -16.18 -0.65
CA GLU A 13 6.21 -17.37 -1.04
C GLU A 13 5.47 -18.04 0.13
N ARG A 14 6.08 -18.11 1.33
CA ARG A 14 5.50 -18.82 2.49
C ARG A 14 4.49 -18.01 3.29
N ASP A 15 4.43 -16.69 3.10
CA ASP A 15 3.48 -15.87 3.84
C ASP A 15 2.01 -16.17 3.43
N SER A 16 1.08 -16.14 4.39
CA SER A 16 -0.31 -16.56 4.18
C SER A 16 -1.21 -15.51 3.50
N LYS A 17 -0.69 -14.29 3.26
CA LYS A 17 -1.45 -13.21 2.63
C LYS A 17 -1.48 -13.33 1.11
N ASP A 18 -2.43 -12.65 0.48
CA ASP A 18 -2.49 -12.60 -0.99
C ASP A 18 -1.25 -11.88 -1.55
N ALA A 19 -0.78 -12.32 -2.72
CA ALA A 19 0.46 -11.85 -3.33
C ALA A 19 0.52 -10.31 -3.47
N THR A 20 -0.60 -9.68 -3.82
CA THR A 20 -0.72 -8.22 -4.01
C THR A 20 -0.40 -7.45 -2.73
N TYR A 21 -0.83 -7.95 -1.56
CA TYR A 21 -0.49 -7.33 -0.27
C TYR A 21 1.00 -7.41 0.05
N LYS A 22 1.65 -8.53 -0.27
CA LYS A 22 3.08 -8.74 0.02
C LYS A 22 3.94 -7.77 -0.78
N TYR A 23 3.64 -7.63 -2.07
CA TYR A 23 4.37 -6.70 -2.93
C TYR A 23 4.12 -5.25 -2.52
N ALA A 24 2.87 -4.86 -2.25
CA ALA A 24 2.56 -3.51 -1.77
C ALA A 24 3.25 -3.18 -0.43
N LEU A 25 3.26 -4.14 0.51
CA LEU A 25 3.93 -3.98 1.81
C LEU A 25 5.44 -3.83 1.66
N LEU A 26 6.09 -4.73 0.90
CA LEU A 26 7.53 -4.70 0.70
C LEU A 26 7.95 -3.40 0.00
N ARG A 27 7.27 -3.08 -1.11
CA ARG A 27 7.53 -1.86 -1.89
C ARG A 27 7.33 -0.61 -1.03
N GLY A 28 6.19 -0.50 -0.35
CA GLY A 28 5.90 0.62 0.54
C GLY A 28 6.94 0.77 1.65
N THR A 29 7.34 -0.34 2.27
CA THR A 29 8.38 -0.32 3.32
C THR A 29 9.73 0.18 2.79
N ILE A 30 10.16 -0.30 1.62
CA ILE A 30 11.41 0.13 1.00
C ILE A 30 11.36 1.62 0.65
N GLU A 31 10.28 2.07 0.00
CA GLU A 31 10.11 3.48 -0.38
C GLU A 31 10.09 4.40 0.86
N ILE A 32 9.42 3.99 1.95
CA ILE A 32 9.40 4.76 3.20
C ILE A 32 10.79 4.88 3.82
N ILE A 33 11.55 3.79 3.87
CA ILE A 33 12.90 3.80 4.42
C ILE A 33 13.83 4.71 3.59
N GLN A 34 13.65 4.74 2.27
CA GLN A 34 14.48 5.54 1.36
C GLN A 34 14.10 7.02 1.32
N GLU A 35 12.80 7.35 1.37
CA GLU A 35 12.27 8.69 1.10
C GLU A 35 11.93 9.48 2.37
N HIS A 36 11.75 8.81 3.51
CA HIS A 36 11.15 9.40 4.72
C HIS A 36 11.99 9.22 5.98
N ASP A 37 13.32 9.30 5.88
CA ASP A 37 14.26 9.14 7.01
C ASP A 37 13.98 10.14 8.15
N ASN A 38 13.41 11.31 7.86
CA ASN A 38 12.99 12.29 8.87
C ASN A 38 11.85 11.80 9.79
N TYR A 39 11.12 10.75 9.41
CA TYR A 39 10.07 10.11 10.22
C TYR A 39 10.57 8.86 10.95
N LYS A 40 11.87 8.55 10.85
CA LYS A 40 12.49 7.43 11.53
C LYS A 40 12.47 7.64 13.05
N ILE A 41 11.94 6.67 13.77
CA ILE A 41 11.94 6.65 15.23
C ILE A 41 12.94 5.57 15.66
N ASP A 42 14.01 5.97 16.35
CA ASP A 42 14.95 5.04 16.98
C ASP A 42 14.58 4.87 18.45
N SER A 43 14.23 3.64 18.83
CA SER A 43 13.94 3.27 20.21
C SER A 43 14.67 1.98 20.55
N SER A 44 15.76 2.09 21.33
CA SER A 44 16.51 0.97 21.90
C SER A 44 16.99 -0.04 20.84
N GLY A 45 17.57 0.46 19.74
CA GLY A 45 18.10 -0.38 18.66
C GLY A 45 17.01 -0.95 17.75
N LYS A 46 15.77 -0.48 17.87
CA LYS A 46 14.70 -0.76 16.93
C LYS A 46 14.35 0.51 16.17
N ILE A 47 14.30 0.37 14.86
CA ILE A 47 13.79 1.42 13.98
C ILE A 47 12.31 1.17 13.71
N SER A 48 11.49 2.19 13.90
CA SER A 48 10.09 2.20 13.51
C SER A 48 9.75 3.42 12.68
N PHE A 49 8.69 3.30 11.90
CA PHE A 49 8.10 4.38 11.11
C PHE A 49 6.61 4.48 11.42
N PRO A 50 5.99 5.67 11.34
CA PRO A 50 4.56 5.81 11.47
C PRO A 50 3.80 4.96 10.43
N LEU A 51 2.84 4.16 10.89
CA LEU A 51 2.01 3.31 10.02
C LEU A 51 1.28 4.12 8.94
N GLY A 52 0.95 5.39 9.23
CA GLY A 52 0.31 6.30 8.28
C GLY A 52 1.08 6.43 6.96
N LEU A 53 2.41 6.40 6.97
CA LEU A 53 3.22 6.47 5.75
C LEU A 53 2.95 5.27 4.83
N LEU A 54 2.80 4.08 5.41
CA LEU A 54 2.49 2.87 4.66
C LEU A 54 1.07 2.89 4.10
N ILE A 55 0.11 3.39 4.88
CA ILE A 55 -1.27 3.59 4.41
C ILE A 55 -1.29 4.52 3.20
N LEU A 56 -0.56 5.64 3.25
CA LEU A 56 -0.46 6.59 2.13
C LEU A 56 0.12 5.92 0.87
N LYS A 57 1.18 5.11 1.00
CA LYS A 57 1.73 4.35 -0.13
C LYS A 57 0.72 3.35 -0.69
N TRP A 58 -0.04 2.67 0.17
CA TRP A 58 -1.09 1.76 -0.27
C TRP A 58 -2.19 2.50 -1.02
N MET A 59 -2.64 3.65 -0.53
CA MET A 59 -3.60 4.48 -1.25
C MET A 59 -3.05 4.84 -2.63
N GLU A 60 -1.79 5.27 -2.74
CA GLU A 60 -1.15 5.58 -4.03
C GLU A 60 -1.10 4.36 -4.98
N TYR A 61 -0.79 3.17 -4.49
CA TYR A 61 -0.72 1.96 -5.32
C TYR A 61 -2.09 1.48 -5.79
N TYR A 62 -3.08 1.51 -4.89
CA TYR A 62 -4.40 0.95 -5.16
C TYR A 62 -5.37 1.95 -5.79
N TYR A 63 -5.14 3.26 -5.67
CA TYR A 63 -6.01 4.26 -6.29
C TYR A 63 -6.29 3.99 -7.78
N PRO A 64 -5.27 3.89 -8.67
CA PRO A 64 -5.53 3.67 -10.09
C PRO A 64 -6.19 2.32 -10.40
N ILE A 65 -6.06 1.35 -9.49
CA ILE A 65 -6.62 0.01 -9.63
C ILE A 65 -8.11 0.02 -9.26
N LEU A 66 -8.45 0.65 -8.14
CA LEU A 66 -9.82 0.67 -7.61
C LEU A 66 -10.68 1.74 -8.28
N ALA A 67 -10.09 2.84 -8.75
CA ALA A 67 -10.79 3.89 -9.49
C ALA A 67 -11.02 3.53 -10.97
N SER A 68 -10.50 2.39 -11.44
CA SER A 68 -10.69 1.91 -12.80
C SER A 68 -12.16 1.59 -13.07
N HIS A 69 -12.66 1.96 -14.26
CA HIS A 69 -14.00 1.58 -14.72
C HIS A 69 -14.17 0.06 -14.90
N THR A 70 -13.06 -0.65 -15.12
CA THR A 70 -13.04 -2.12 -15.16
C THR A 70 -12.68 -2.65 -13.78
N PHE A 71 -13.45 -3.62 -13.27
CA PHE A 71 -13.10 -4.32 -12.05
C PHE A 71 -11.80 -5.11 -12.24
N ILE A 72 -10.77 -4.77 -11.47
CA ILE A 72 -9.47 -5.46 -11.50
C ILE A 72 -9.33 -6.31 -10.23
N PRO A 73 -9.36 -7.65 -10.34
CA PRO A 73 -9.14 -8.57 -9.22
C PRO A 73 -7.76 -8.39 -8.57
N GLN A 74 -7.70 -8.31 -7.24
CA GLN A 74 -6.47 -8.16 -6.47
C GLN A 74 -6.06 -9.44 -5.73
N LYS A 75 -6.92 -10.45 -5.68
CA LYS A 75 -6.65 -11.78 -5.13
C LYS A 75 -7.43 -12.85 -5.88
N HIS A 76 -7.11 -14.11 -5.64
CA HIS A 76 -7.83 -15.21 -6.26
C HIS A 76 -9.30 -15.22 -5.80
N GLY A 77 -10.23 -15.23 -6.76
CA GLY A 77 -11.66 -15.14 -6.48
C GLY A 77 -12.10 -13.77 -5.94
N ASP A 78 -11.34 -12.71 -6.21
CA ASP A 78 -11.78 -11.34 -5.92
C ASP A 78 -13.01 -10.99 -6.76
N SER A 79 -14.08 -10.61 -6.07
CA SER A 79 -15.36 -10.19 -6.64
C SER A 79 -16.00 -9.14 -5.73
N GLU A 80 -17.11 -8.54 -6.17
CA GLU A 80 -17.89 -7.59 -5.37
C GLU A 80 -18.26 -8.16 -3.98
N GLN A 81 -18.50 -9.47 -3.86
CA GLN A 81 -18.85 -10.14 -2.60
C GLN A 81 -17.63 -10.62 -1.81
N ARG A 82 -16.47 -10.78 -2.46
CA ARG A 82 -15.25 -11.33 -1.84
C ARG A 82 -14.04 -10.51 -2.22
N THR A 83 -13.93 -9.31 -1.66
CA THR A 83 -12.86 -8.39 -2.04
C THR A 83 -11.77 -8.15 -1.00
N ILE A 84 -10.77 -7.33 -1.33
CA ILE A 84 -9.74 -6.87 -0.40
C ILE A 84 -10.38 -6.05 0.72
N ALA A 85 -9.80 -6.14 1.92
CA ALA A 85 -10.48 -5.73 3.15
C ALA A 85 -10.80 -4.23 3.25
N PHE A 86 -10.15 -3.40 2.42
CA PHE A 86 -10.28 -1.94 2.45
C PHE A 86 -10.92 -1.37 1.17
N ARG A 87 -11.39 -2.22 0.25
CA ARG A 87 -11.93 -1.75 -1.03
C ARG A 87 -13.12 -0.82 -0.82
N SER A 88 -14.11 -1.25 -0.04
CA SER A 88 -15.35 -0.49 0.21
C SER A 88 -15.09 0.88 0.82
N GLU A 89 -14.16 0.95 1.76
CA GLU A 89 -13.76 2.17 2.45
C GLU A 89 -12.99 3.09 1.49
N PHE A 90 -12.13 2.50 0.65
CA PHE A 90 -11.33 3.29 -0.27
C PHE A 90 -12.13 3.78 -1.49
N GLU A 91 -13.12 3.02 -1.95
CA GLU A 91 -14.07 3.44 -2.98
C GLU A 91 -14.85 4.68 -2.55
N GLN A 92 -15.28 4.76 -1.28
CA GLN A 92 -15.89 5.98 -0.73
C GLN A 92 -14.95 7.19 -0.80
N VAL A 93 -13.64 7.00 -0.56
CA VAL A 93 -12.66 8.08 -0.74
C VAL A 93 -12.55 8.44 -2.21
N ILE A 94 -12.48 7.46 -3.11
CA ILE A 94 -12.37 7.69 -4.56
C ILE A 94 -13.57 8.47 -5.09
N GLU A 95 -14.78 8.20 -4.60
CA GLU A 95 -15.99 8.95 -4.96
C GLU A 95 -15.89 10.46 -4.65
N LEU A 96 -15.16 10.85 -3.60
CA LEU A 96 -14.90 12.24 -3.26
C LEU A 96 -13.93 12.93 -4.23
N TYR A 97 -13.21 12.14 -5.05
CA TYR A 97 -12.27 12.62 -6.05
C TYR A 97 -12.59 11.99 -7.43
N PRO A 98 -13.61 12.47 -8.18
CA PRO A 98 -14.07 11.82 -9.42
C PRO A 98 -13.34 12.24 -10.71
N THR A 99 -12.45 13.22 -10.69
CA THR A 99 -11.81 13.81 -11.89
C THR A 99 -10.49 13.16 -12.32
N THR A 100 -10.00 13.47 -13.52
CA THR A 100 -8.73 12.93 -14.05
C THR A 100 -7.48 13.35 -13.25
N LYS A 101 -7.57 14.32 -12.34
CA LYS A 101 -6.48 14.75 -11.44
C LYS A 101 -6.64 14.23 -10.01
N SER A 102 -7.57 13.30 -9.80
CA SER A 102 -8.02 12.96 -8.47
C SER A 102 -7.00 12.30 -7.55
N ALA A 103 -6.13 11.44 -8.10
CA ALA A 103 -5.05 10.85 -7.31
C ALA A 103 -4.06 11.94 -6.83
N ASP A 104 -3.70 12.87 -7.71
CA ASP A 104 -2.82 14.00 -7.37
C ASP A 104 -3.48 14.95 -6.38
N GLN A 105 -4.77 15.20 -6.54
CA GLN A 105 -5.54 16.07 -5.64
C GLN A 105 -5.73 15.45 -4.26
N LEU A 106 -5.98 14.14 -4.19
CA LEU A 106 -5.97 13.38 -2.94
C LEU A 106 -4.60 13.49 -2.26
N LYS A 107 -3.52 13.23 -3.00
CA LYS A 107 -2.14 13.33 -2.48
C LYS A 107 -1.81 14.74 -1.98
N HIS A 108 -2.28 15.77 -2.70
CA HIS A 108 -2.12 17.16 -2.29
C HIS A 108 -2.88 17.49 -1.00
N ASN A 109 -4.12 17.01 -0.88
CA ASN A 109 -4.94 17.24 0.31
C ASN A 109 -4.38 16.49 1.54
N LEU A 110 -3.87 15.27 1.36
CA LEU A 110 -3.25 14.48 2.42
C LEU A 110 -1.96 15.12 2.97
N LYS A 111 -1.21 15.86 2.14
CA LYS A 111 -0.03 16.61 2.58
C LYS A 111 -0.36 17.87 3.39
N LYS A 112 -1.62 18.31 3.40
CA LYS A 112 -2.08 19.53 4.10
C LYS A 112 -2.79 19.25 5.42
N ALA A 113 -3.10 17.99 5.71
CA ALA A 113 -3.67 17.54 6.98
C ALA A 113 -2.56 17.31 8.01
#